data_AF-A0A075MXF4-F1
#
_entry.id   AF-A0A075MXF4-F1
#
_cell.length_a   1.000
_cell.length_b   1.000
_cell.length_c   1.000
_cell.angle_alpha   90.00
_cell.angle_beta   90.00
_cell.angle_gamma   90.00
#
_symmetry.space_group_name_H-M   'P 1'
#
loop_
_entity.id
_entity.type
_entity.pdbx_description
1 polymer ?
#
loop_
_entity_poly.entity_id
_entity_poly.type
_entity_poly.pdbx_seq_one_letter_code
_entity_poly.pdbx_strand_id
1 'polypeptide(L)'
;MSRIYEIHRYRGDEFQYVVARTNKHSEDYVKADVEKMNALLSPEMRAEGIRYVFALGTVDGMNKKTGERAKKKEKQEKQQQQDGAQVQLSPAN
;
A
#
# COMPACT_ATOMS: atom_id res chain seq x y z
N MET A 1 24.98 1.95 -1.57
CA MET A 1 23.98 2.30 -0.55
C MET A 1 22.85 3.07 -1.22
N SER A 2 21.79 2.37 -1.65
CA SER A 2 20.66 3.04 -2.29
C SER A 2 19.82 3.69 -1.20
N ARG A 3 19.73 5.02 -1.18
CA ARG A 3 18.80 5.73 -0.30
C ARG A 3 17.41 5.61 -0.92
N ILE A 4 16.46 5.07 -0.15
CA ILE A 4 15.07 4.98 -0.60
C ILE A 4 14.30 6.07 0.14
N TYR A 5 13.52 6.83 -0.61
CA TYR A 5 12.69 7.91 -0.10
C TYR A 5 11.25 7.43 -0.02
N GLU A 6 10.60 7.73 1.09
CA GLU A 6 9.24 7.29 1.40
C GLU A 6 8.40 8.49 1.81
N ILE A 7 7.11 8.41 1.50
CA ILE A 7 6.13 9.38 1.97
C ILE A 7 5.12 8.65 2.83
N HIS A 8 5.05 9.02 4.10
CA HIS A 8 4.15 8.42 5.07
C HIS A 8 2.91 9.30 5.24
N ARG A 9 1.75 8.65 5.34
CA ARG A 9 0.51 9.32 5.75
C ARG A 9 0.23 9.01 7.21
N TYR A 10 -0.05 10.05 7.97
CA TYR A 10 -0.50 9.97 9.35
C TYR A 10 -1.94 10.50 9.47
N ARG A 11 -2.65 10.03 10.50
CA ARG A 11 -3.93 10.59 10.96
C ARG A 11 -3.78 10.87 12.45
N GLY A 12 -3.68 12.15 12.81
CA GLY A 12 -3.20 12.60 14.11
C GLY A 12 -1.76 12.13 14.35
N ASP A 13 -1.58 11.36 15.42
CA ASP A 13 -0.30 10.76 15.79
C ASP A 13 -0.14 9.31 15.32
N GLU A 14 -1.16 8.74 14.67
CA GLU A 14 -1.12 7.36 14.20
C GLU A 14 -0.63 7.27 12.76
N PHE A 15 0.36 6.39 12.54
CA PHE A 15 0.80 6.02 11.20
C PHE A 15 -0.30 5.21 10.51
N GLN A 16 -0.69 5.63 9.31
CA GLN A 16 -1.63 4.86 8.48
C GLN A 16 -0.89 3.94 7.50
N TYR A 17 -0.21 4.52 6.52
CA TYR A 17 0.47 3.75 5.45
C TYR A 17 1.50 4.61 4.70
N VAL A 18 2.33 3.92 3.91
CA VAL A 18 3.26 4.55 2.97
C VAL A 18 2.53 4.87 1.66
N VAL A 19 2.46 6.14 1.30
CA VAL A 19 1.81 6.66 0.09
C VAL A 19 2.65 6.36 -1.14
N ALA A 20 3.94 6.64 -1.04
CA ALA A 20 4.87 6.48 -2.15
C ALA A 20 6.25 6.07 -1.64
N ARG A 21 6.96 5.30 -2.46
CA ARG A 21 8.33 4.88 -2.22
C ARG A 21 9.11 5.00 -3.53
N THR A 22 10.23 5.71 -3.51
CA THR A 22 11.09 5.89 -4.69
C THR A 22 12.56 5.83 -4.34
N ASN A 23 13.34 5.17 -5.18
CA ASN A 23 14.81 5.16 -5.11
C ASN A 23 15.46 5.86 -6.31
N LYS A 24 14.63 6.41 -7.22
CA LYS A 24 15.08 7.02 -8.48
C LYS A 24 15.13 8.54 -8.42
N HIS A 25 14.34 9.16 -7.56
CA HIS A 25 14.27 10.62 -7.44
C HIS A 25 15.16 11.13 -6.31
N SER A 26 15.59 12.39 -6.43
CA SER A 26 16.33 13.10 -5.38
C SER A 26 15.43 13.42 -4.19
N GLU A 27 16.03 13.58 -3.01
CA GLU A 27 15.33 13.97 -1.78
C GLU A 27 14.47 15.23 -1.96
N ASP A 28 15.02 16.24 -2.65
CA ASP A 28 14.34 17.51 -2.92
C ASP A 28 13.01 17.33 -3.66
N TYR A 29 12.99 16.44 -4.65
CA TYR A 29 11.79 16.12 -5.41
C TYR A 29 10.71 15.49 -4.53
N VAL A 30 11.10 14.61 -3.62
CA VAL A 30 10.15 13.94 -2.71
C VAL A 30 9.64 14.92 -1.64
N LYS A 31 10.48 15.84 -1.15
CA LYS A 31 10.05 16.92 -0.25
C LYS A 31 9.05 17.84 -0.93
N ALA A 32 9.31 18.26 -2.17
CA ALA A 32 8.39 19.08 -2.94
C ALA A 32 7.03 18.38 -3.15
N ASP A 33 7.04 17.05 -3.32
CA ASP A 33 5.81 16.25 -3.44
C ASP A 33 5.03 16.19 -2.11
N VAL A 34 5.72 15.99 -0.99
CA VAL A 34 5.12 16.06 0.36
C VAL A 34 4.49 17.42 0.63
N GLU A 35 5.16 18.51 0.27
CA GLU A 35 4.60 19.86 0.41
C GLU A 35 3.36 20.04 -0.46
N LYS A 36 3.39 19.62 -1.74
CA LYS A 36 2.23 19.66 -2.63
C LYS A 36 1.06 18.85 -2.09
N MET A 37 1.31 17.64 -1.60
CA MET A 37 0.25 16.80 -1.04
C MET A 37 -0.34 17.40 0.23
N ASN A 38 0.48 17.98 1.11
CA ASN A 38 -0.04 18.69 2.28
C ASN A 38 -0.81 19.95 1.88
N ALA A 39 -0.37 20.68 0.84
CA ALA A 39 -1.06 21.85 0.31
C ALA A 39 -2.43 21.49 -0.29
N LEU A 40 -2.53 20.34 -0.95
CA LEU A 40 -3.77 19.79 -1.53
C LEU A 40 -4.71 19.15 -0.50
N LEU A 41 -4.31 19.01 0.77
CA LEU A 41 -5.21 18.52 1.80
C LEU A 41 -6.35 19.51 2.02
N SER A 42 -7.58 19.05 1.84
CA SER A 42 -8.78 19.78 2.21
C SER A 42 -8.76 20.13 3.71
N PRO A 43 -9.38 21.26 4.10
CA PRO A 43 -9.42 21.70 5.50
C PRO A 43 -10.05 20.64 6.44
N GLU A 44 -11.03 19.87 5.96
CA GLU A 44 -11.64 18.75 6.71
C GLU A 44 -10.62 17.66 7.02
N MET A 45 -9.76 17.29 6.06
CA MET A 45 -8.73 16.27 6.28
C MET A 45 -7.65 16.75 7.25
N ARG A 46 -7.28 18.04 7.18
CA ARG A 46 -6.37 18.65 8.15
C ARG A 46 -6.99 18.69 9.55
N ALA A 47 -8.28 18.99 9.66
CA ALA A 47 -9.01 18.95 10.92
C ALA A 47 -9.10 17.53 11.49
N GLU A 48 -9.15 16.52 10.63
CA GLU A 48 -9.05 15.11 11.01
C GLU A 48 -7.63 14.67 11.42
N GLY A 49 -6.67 15.59 11.37
CA GLY A 49 -5.27 15.35 11.72
C GLY A 49 -4.46 14.67 10.61
N ILE A 50 -4.94 14.64 9.36
CA ILE A 50 -4.20 14.01 8.28
C ILE A 50 -2.99 14.87 7.90
N ARG A 51 -1.81 14.25 7.85
CA ARG A 51 -0.56 14.88 7.39
C ARG A 51 0.30 13.91 6.60
N TYR A 52 1.01 14.42 5.60
CA TYR A 52 2.03 13.68 4.86
C TYR A 52 3.41 14.07 5.36
N VAL A 53 4.28 13.08 5.56
CA VAL A 53 5.62 13.28 6.12
C VAL A 53 6.64 12.54 5.27
N PHE A 54 7.76 13.20 4.98
CA PHE A 54 8.91 12.61 4.33
C PHE A 54 9.66 11.65 5.27
N ALA A 55 9.98 10.46 4.80
CA ALA A 55 10.73 9.44 5.53
C ALA A 55 11.85 8.83 4.67
N LEU A 56 12.91 8.37 5.34
CA LEU A 56 14.03 7.66 4.71
C LEU A 56 13.88 6.16 4.96
N GLY A 57 13.65 5.41 3.89
CA GLY A 57 13.64 3.95 3.93
C GLY A 57 15.07 3.40 3.87
N THR A 58 15.45 2.59 4.84
CA THR A 58 16.68 1.79 4.79
C THR A 58 16.50 0.57 3.88
N VAL A 59 17.48 0.31 3.01
CA VAL A 59 17.53 -0.88 2.13
C VAL A 59 17.59 -2.21 2.90
N ASP A 60 17.92 -2.20 4.19
CA ASP A 60 17.92 -3.39 5.05
C ASP A 60 16.49 -3.97 5.23
N GLY A 61 15.47 -3.15 5.00
CA GLY A 61 14.05 -3.52 5.05
C GLY A 61 13.47 -4.01 3.72
N MET A 62 14.27 -4.35 2.70
CA MET A 62 13.76 -4.87 1.42
C MET A 62 12.90 -6.14 1.57
N ASN A 63 12.89 -6.80 2.75
CA ASN A 63 12.17 -8.05 2.99
C ASN A 63 11.27 -8.08 4.25
N LYS A 64 11.00 -6.97 4.96
CA LYS A 64 10.13 -7.03 6.15
C LYS A 64 9.22 -5.81 6.30
N LYS A 65 7.93 -6.06 6.10
CA LYS A 65 6.82 -5.52 6.91
C LYS A 65 6.67 -3.99 7.00
N THR A 66 6.18 -3.36 5.92
CA THR A 66 5.42 -2.10 6.07
C THR A 66 4.04 -2.18 5.40
N GLY A 67 3.44 -3.37 5.46
CA GLY A 67 2.08 -3.65 4.98
C GLY A 67 1.27 -4.60 5.87
N GLU A 68 1.74 -4.92 7.09
CA GLU A 68 1.03 -5.86 7.98
C GLU A 68 -0.09 -5.17 8.78
N ARG A 69 -0.86 -4.27 8.16
CA ARG A 69 -2.12 -3.78 8.76
C ARG A 69 -3.17 -3.20 7.80
N ALA A 70 -3.16 -3.60 6.53
CA ALA A 70 -4.26 -3.27 5.63
C ALA A 70 -4.62 -4.47 4.75
N LYS A 71 -5.27 -5.48 5.35
CA LYS A 71 -6.19 -6.42 4.68
C LYS A 71 -6.88 -7.30 5.73
N LYS A 72 -7.73 -6.69 6.56
CA LYS A 72 -8.88 -7.40 7.11
C LYS A 72 -10.09 -6.98 6.26
N LYS A 73 -10.63 -7.97 5.55
CA LYS A 73 -11.83 -8.02 4.70
C LYS A 73 -11.66 -7.77 3.20
N GLU A 74 -12.35 -8.66 2.48
CA GLU A 74 -12.57 -8.76 1.04
C GLU A 74 -11.33 -9.14 0.22
N LYS A 75 -11.29 -10.30 -0.44
CA LYS A 75 -12.28 -10.82 -1.37
C LYS A 75 -11.93 -12.25 -1.79
N GLN A 76 -12.96 -12.99 -2.18
CA GLN A 76 -12.95 -13.94 -3.31
C GLN A 76 -12.06 -15.18 -3.20
N GLU A 77 -12.64 -16.25 -2.65
CA GLU A 77 -12.52 -17.56 -3.28
C GLU A 77 -13.76 -17.78 -4.16
N LYS A 78 -13.69 -17.26 -5.38
CA LYS A 78 -14.48 -17.75 -6.50
C LYS A 78 -13.56 -17.89 -7.71
N GLN A 79 -13.50 -19.14 -8.18
CA GLN A 79 -13.10 -19.61 -9.52
C GLN A 79 -11.61 -19.68 -9.87
N GLN A 80 -11.15 -20.93 -9.98
CA GLN A 80 -10.49 -21.50 -11.17
C GLN A 80 -10.94 -22.98 -11.24
N GLN A 81 -11.94 -23.30 -12.08
CA GLN A 81 -11.80 -23.90 -13.44
C GLN A 81 -11.07 -25.25 -13.40
N GLN A 82 -11.79 -26.37 -13.54
CA GLN A 82 -12.09 -27.03 -14.82
C GLN A 82 -10.82 -27.45 -15.57
N ASP A 83 -10.44 -28.72 -15.44
CA ASP A 83 -10.33 -29.64 -16.59
C ASP A 83 -10.20 -31.08 -16.05
N GLY A 84 -10.88 -32.04 -16.68
CA GLY A 84 -10.93 -33.41 -16.21
C GLY A 84 -12.19 -34.13 -16.65
N ALA A 85 -12.38 -34.19 -17.97
CA ALA A 85 -13.34 -35.09 -18.58
C ALA A 85 -13.10 -36.53 -18.10
N GLN A 86 -14.11 -37.16 -17.52
CA GLN A 86 -14.36 -38.55 -17.84
C GLN A 86 -15.83 -38.91 -17.65
N VAL A 87 -16.46 -39.10 -18.80
CA VAL A 87 -17.67 -39.87 -19.01
C VAL A 87 -17.60 -41.21 -18.29
N GLN A 88 -18.66 -41.56 -17.56
CA GLN A 88 -19.10 -42.94 -17.41
C GLN A 88 -20.61 -42.94 -17.16
N LEU A 89 -21.33 -43.18 -18.25
CA LEU A 89 -22.69 -43.70 -18.22
C LEU A 89 -22.67 -45.09 -17.56
N SER A 90 -23.55 -45.35 -16.60
CA SER A 90 -24.61 -46.37 -16.72
C SER A 90 -25.42 -46.56 -15.42
N PRO A 91 -26.67 -47.05 -15.52
CA PRO A 91 -27.75 -46.90 -14.52
C PRO A 91 -27.99 -48.17 -13.70
N ALA A 92 -28.85 -48.09 -12.67
CA ALA A 92 -29.95 -49.06 -12.42
C ALA A 92 -30.63 -48.80 -11.06
N ASN A 93 -31.95 -48.63 -11.09
CA ASN A 93 -32.85 -49.35 -10.18
C ASN A 93 -34.13 -49.69 -10.96
#